data_AF-A0A0S3TZL2-F1
#
_entry.id   AF-A0A0S3TZL2-F1
#
_cell.length_a   1.000
_cell.length_b   1.000
_cell.length_c   1.000
_cell.angle_alpha   90.00
_cell.angle_beta   90.00
_cell.angle_gamma   90.00
#
_symmetry.space_group_name_H-M   'P 1'
#
loop_
_entity.id
_entity.type
_entity.pdbx_description
1 polymer ?
#
loop_
_entity_poly.entity_id
_entity_poly.type
_entity_poly.pdbx_seq_one_letter_code
_entity_poly.pdbx_strand_id
1 'polypeptide(L)'
;MSIRKLMQSVGMRSAIASIIGGSLVASAIPARAAVLDDLLIRPGVDEADFDNCARDLTRGRVAAAVAADACAKAIRPKDLGICVTRITRNNISGDDALSVCRQVRRPVEAANCVTDIARRAPSTATVNVLDGCRRSLLPERFSRCVVDLSRELKLATDQSIANCIDATDRSRDLLPTVLPGSTTTPPITTPPAGSVTPTTPVSPGQSSPLPPATTPGTTRPGTVTPQRF
;
A
#
# COMPACT_ATOMS: atom_id res chain seq x y z
N MET A 1 -7.65 -30.16 -46.22
CA MET A 1 -7.54 -30.76 -44.88
C MET A 1 -8.50 -29.98 -43.98
N SER A 2 -9.68 -30.45 -43.59
CA SER A 2 -10.23 -31.82 -43.48
C SER A 2 -9.47 -32.70 -42.48
N ILE A 3 -10.09 -33.36 -41.48
CA ILE A 3 -11.49 -33.25 -40.98
C ILE A 3 -11.60 -33.93 -39.57
N ARG A 4 -12.58 -33.50 -38.74
CA ARG A 4 -13.21 -34.18 -37.57
C ARG A 4 -12.39 -35.06 -36.59
N LYS A 5 -12.53 -34.72 -35.29
CA LYS A 5 -12.98 -35.60 -34.18
C LYS A 5 -13.54 -34.66 -33.08
N LEU A 6 -14.77 -34.75 -32.55
CA LEU A 6 -15.57 -35.85 -31.98
C LEU A 6 -14.83 -36.63 -30.88
N MET A 7 -15.42 -37.00 -29.73
CA MET A 7 -16.61 -36.55 -28.96
C MET A 7 -16.64 -37.42 -27.66
N GLN A 8 -17.49 -37.08 -26.68
CA GLN A 8 -18.11 -38.01 -25.68
C GLN A 8 -17.23 -38.92 -24.78
N SER A 9 -17.34 -38.71 -23.46
CA SER A 9 -17.53 -39.73 -22.41
C SER A 9 -17.84 -38.98 -21.10
N VAL A 10 -18.96 -39.07 -20.36
CA VAL A 10 -19.98 -40.11 -20.08
C VAL A 10 -19.54 -41.14 -19.02
N GLY A 11 -20.18 -41.06 -17.84
CA GLY A 11 -19.95 -41.97 -16.70
C GLY A 11 -19.46 -41.22 -15.45
N MET A 12 -19.87 -41.57 -14.23
CA MET A 12 -20.95 -42.49 -13.85
C MET A 12 -21.58 -42.05 -12.51
N ARG A 13 -22.87 -42.36 -12.31
CA ARG A 13 -23.55 -42.18 -11.03
C ARG A 13 -22.94 -43.12 -9.99
N SER A 14 -22.71 -42.64 -8.77
CA SER A 14 -22.57 -43.50 -7.60
C SER A 14 -23.73 -43.25 -6.65
N ALA A 15 -24.59 -44.24 -6.51
CA ALA A 15 -25.62 -44.32 -5.48
C ALA A 15 -25.46 -45.69 -4.82
N ILE A 16 -25.20 -45.70 -3.51
CA ILE A 16 -25.11 -46.92 -2.71
C ILE A 16 -26.26 -46.89 -1.72
N ALA A 17 -26.95 -48.02 -1.61
CA ALA A 17 -28.24 -48.12 -0.93
C ALA A 17 -28.12 -48.17 0.60
N SER A 18 -29.22 -47.77 1.26
CA SER A 18 -29.44 -47.99 2.68
C SER A 18 -29.41 -49.48 3.04
N ILE A 19 -28.93 -49.80 4.24
CA ILE A 19 -29.23 -51.07 4.92
C ILE A 19 -30.00 -50.75 6.20
N ILE A 20 -30.99 -51.59 6.51
CA ILE A 20 -31.95 -51.41 7.60
C ILE A 20 -31.35 -51.97 8.90
N GLY A 21 -31.41 -51.19 9.98
CA GLY A 21 -31.01 -51.62 11.32
C GLY A 21 -31.81 -50.86 12.38
N GLY A 22 -32.90 -51.46 12.88
CA GLY A 22 -33.78 -50.82 13.84
C GLY A 22 -33.24 -50.87 15.27
N SER A 23 -33.25 -49.73 15.97
CA SER A 23 -33.10 -49.67 17.44
C SER A 23 -33.72 -48.38 17.98
N LEU A 24 -34.88 -48.51 18.64
CA LEU A 24 -35.55 -47.40 19.33
C LEU A 24 -34.86 -47.14 20.68
N VAL A 25 -33.72 -46.44 20.65
CA VAL A 25 -33.07 -45.95 21.87
C VAL A 25 -33.66 -44.58 22.20
N ALA A 26 -34.43 -44.50 23.30
CA ALA A 26 -35.01 -43.25 23.78
C ALA A 26 -33.93 -42.36 24.42
N SER A 27 -33.25 -41.56 23.60
CA SER A 27 -32.27 -40.57 24.05
C SER A 27 -32.97 -39.38 24.72
N ALA A 28 -33.08 -39.44 26.05
CA ALA A 28 -33.42 -38.27 26.85
C ALA A 28 -32.39 -37.15 26.57
N ILE A 29 -32.87 -35.98 26.12
CA ILE A 29 -32.01 -34.87 25.73
C ILE A 29 -31.50 -34.16 26.98
N PRO A 30 -30.18 -34.19 27.31
CA PRO A 30 -29.64 -33.29 28.32
C PRO A 30 -29.67 -31.87 27.77
N ALA A 31 -30.41 -30.97 28.43
CA ALA A 31 -30.46 -29.55 28.07
C ALA A 31 -29.11 -28.86 28.33
N ARG A 32 -28.17 -29.00 27.39
CA ARG A 32 -26.86 -28.35 27.44
C ARG A 32 -26.99 -26.86 27.15
N ALA A 33 -27.09 -26.08 28.21
CA ALA A 33 -26.94 -24.62 28.17
C ALA A 33 -25.50 -24.25 27.80
N ALA A 34 -25.21 -24.14 26.49
CA ALA A 34 -23.87 -23.87 25.97
C ALA A 34 -23.87 -23.29 24.53
N VAL A 35 -24.58 -22.17 24.30
CA VAL A 35 -24.45 -21.37 23.05
C VAL A 35 -24.55 -19.86 23.36
N LEU A 36 -23.52 -19.30 24.00
CA LEU A 36 -23.35 -17.84 24.15
C LEU A 36 -21.94 -17.33 23.81
N ASP A 37 -20.94 -18.21 23.65
CA ASP A 37 -19.57 -17.85 23.22
C ASP A 37 -19.48 -17.29 21.79
N ASP A 38 -20.35 -17.72 20.88
CA ASP A 38 -20.26 -17.41 19.45
C ASP A 38 -20.46 -15.90 19.14
N LEU A 39 -21.15 -15.18 20.04
CA LEU A 39 -21.46 -13.75 19.89
C LEU A 39 -20.23 -12.82 20.07
N LEU A 40 -19.04 -13.35 20.31
CA LEU A 40 -17.77 -12.61 20.31
C LEU A 40 -16.90 -12.87 19.07
N ILE A 41 -17.33 -13.71 18.12
CA ILE A 41 -16.65 -13.86 16.83
C ILE A 41 -16.81 -12.56 16.03
N ARG A 42 -15.72 -11.80 15.88
CA ARG A 42 -15.68 -10.57 15.08
C ARG A 42 -15.93 -10.90 13.59
N PRO A 43 -17.06 -10.51 12.98
CA PRO A 43 -17.23 -10.67 11.53
C PRO A 43 -16.26 -9.73 10.80
N GLY A 44 -15.54 -10.23 9.79
CA GLY A 44 -14.71 -9.37 8.93
C GLY A 44 -13.45 -9.98 8.31
N VAL A 45 -13.11 -11.25 8.58
CA VAL A 45 -12.07 -11.99 7.86
C VAL A 45 -12.50 -13.45 7.70
N ASP A 46 -12.68 -13.91 6.47
CA ASP A 46 -12.95 -15.32 6.17
C ASP A 46 -11.63 -16.12 6.08
N GLU A 47 -11.65 -17.44 6.31
CA GLU A 47 -10.47 -18.30 6.08
C GLU A 47 -9.92 -18.15 4.64
N ALA A 48 -10.84 -17.97 3.69
CA ALA A 48 -10.54 -17.71 2.28
C ALA A 48 -9.75 -16.42 2.06
N ASP A 49 -9.78 -15.42 2.95
CA ASP A 49 -9.02 -14.18 2.78
C ASP A 49 -7.53 -14.39 3.02
N PHE A 50 -7.14 -15.27 3.95
CA PHE A 50 -5.74 -15.65 4.17
C PHE A 50 -5.18 -16.47 3.01
N ASP A 51 -5.96 -17.44 2.53
CA ASP A 51 -5.65 -18.29 1.37
C ASP A 51 -5.47 -17.44 0.08
N ASN A 52 -6.40 -16.53 -0.19
CA ASN A 52 -6.28 -15.60 -1.31
C ASN A 52 -5.10 -14.63 -1.14
N CYS A 53 -4.85 -14.11 0.07
CA CYS A 53 -3.68 -13.27 0.35
C CYS A 53 -2.36 -13.99 0.04
N ALA A 54 -2.20 -15.24 0.51
CA ALA A 54 -1.00 -16.04 0.28
C ALA A 54 -0.79 -16.33 -1.22
N ARG A 55 -1.85 -16.68 -1.95
CA ARG A 55 -1.81 -16.86 -3.42
C ARG A 55 -1.43 -15.59 -4.17
N ASP A 56 -1.94 -14.45 -3.74
CA ASP A 56 -1.69 -13.16 -4.40
C ASP A 56 -0.25 -12.67 -4.16
N LEU A 57 0.27 -12.74 -2.93
CA LEU A 57 1.65 -12.37 -2.62
C LEU A 57 2.66 -13.29 -3.31
N THR A 58 2.44 -14.60 -3.29
CA THR A 58 3.32 -15.56 -3.99
C THR A 58 3.26 -15.41 -5.52
N ARG A 59 2.10 -15.08 -6.11
CA ARG A 59 2.01 -14.70 -7.54
C ARG A 59 2.78 -13.42 -7.84
N GLY A 60 2.85 -12.49 -6.88
CA GLY A 60 3.72 -11.31 -6.89
C GLY A 60 5.22 -11.61 -6.73
N ARG A 61 5.62 -12.89 -6.62
CA ARG A 61 6.99 -13.39 -6.34
C ARG A 61 7.54 -13.09 -4.93
N VAL A 62 6.68 -12.70 -3.97
CA VAL A 62 7.07 -12.61 -2.55
C VAL A 62 7.39 -14.02 -2.03
N ALA A 63 8.47 -14.17 -1.27
CA ALA A 63 8.86 -15.44 -0.67
C ALA A 63 7.77 -15.97 0.30
N ALA A 64 7.47 -17.27 0.25
CA ALA A 64 6.32 -17.86 0.94
C ALA A 64 6.28 -17.60 2.46
N ALA A 65 7.43 -17.61 3.14
CA ALA A 65 7.52 -17.28 4.57
C ALA A 65 7.17 -15.81 4.87
N VAL A 66 7.61 -14.88 4.00
CA VAL A 66 7.28 -13.44 4.10
C VAL A 66 5.81 -13.21 3.77
N ALA A 67 5.25 -13.94 2.81
CA ALA A 67 3.83 -13.90 2.50
C ALA A 67 2.96 -14.39 3.67
N ALA A 68 3.32 -15.51 4.31
CA ALA A 68 2.62 -16.02 5.48
C ALA A 68 2.65 -15.03 6.65
N ASP A 69 3.83 -14.48 6.99
CA ASP A 69 4.01 -13.49 8.05
C ASP A 69 3.18 -12.21 7.80
N ALA A 70 3.21 -11.71 6.56
CA ALA A 70 2.48 -10.51 6.18
C ALA A 70 0.96 -10.71 6.17
N CYS A 71 0.46 -11.83 5.64
CA CYS A 71 -0.97 -12.14 5.63
C CYS A 71 -1.50 -12.39 7.05
N ALA A 72 -0.75 -13.06 7.93
CA ALA A 72 -1.12 -13.27 9.33
C ALA A 72 -1.17 -11.95 10.15
N LYS A 73 -0.34 -10.97 9.81
CA LYS A 73 -0.32 -9.64 10.45
C LYS A 73 -1.26 -8.61 9.79
N ALA A 74 -1.93 -8.98 8.70
CA ALA A 74 -2.79 -8.06 7.97
C ALA A 74 -4.15 -7.87 8.66
N ILE A 75 -4.52 -6.63 8.95
CA ILE A 75 -5.87 -6.29 9.44
C ILE A 75 -6.96 -6.68 8.40
N ARG A 76 -6.59 -6.70 7.11
CA ARG A 76 -7.42 -7.13 5.98
C ARG A 76 -6.56 -7.91 4.96
N PRO A 77 -6.42 -9.23 5.09
CA PRO A 77 -5.54 -10.03 4.22
C PRO A 77 -5.90 -9.92 2.72
N LYS A 78 -7.20 -9.96 2.40
CA LYS A 78 -7.74 -9.77 1.04
C LYS A 78 -7.27 -8.48 0.38
N ASP A 79 -7.38 -7.35 1.08
CA ASP A 79 -6.96 -6.03 0.59
C ASP A 79 -5.45 -5.97 0.36
N LEU A 80 -4.66 -6.62 1.21
CA LEU A 80 -3.20 -6.73 1.07
C LEU A 80 -2.82 -7.51 -0.20
N GLY A 81 -3.44 -8.67 -0.45
CA GLY A 81 -3.26 -9.46 -1.67
C GLY A 81 -3.61 -8.69 -2.95
N ILE A 82 -4.79 -8.04 -2.95
CA ILE A 82 -5.24 -7.18 -4.05
C ILE A 82 -4.26 -6.03 -4.30
N CYS A 83 -3.74 -5.41 -3.25
CA CYS A 83 -2.78 -4.31 -3.35
C CYS A 83 -1.47 -4.73 -4.03
N VAL A 84 -0.83 -5.80 -3.53
CA VAL A 84 0.41 -6.33 -4.11
C VAL A 84 0.19 -6.76 -5.56
N THR A 85 -0.91 -7.48 -5.84
CA THR A 85 -1.27 -7.94 -7.20
C THR A 85 -1.61 -6.81 -8.17
N ARG A 86 -2.02 -5.62 -7.69
CA ARG A 86 -2.24 -4.43 -8.54
C ARG A 86 -0.95 -3.67 -8.82
N ILE A 87 -0.10 -3.48 -7.81
CA ILE A 87 1.17 -2.72 -7.93
C ILE A 87 2.17 -3.47 -8.82
N THR A 88 2.37 -4.78 -8.59
CA THR A 88 3.31 -5.63 -9.35
C THR A 88 3.07 -5.67 -10.85
N ARG A 89 1.82 -5.47 -11.32
CA ARG A 89 1.45 -5.38 -12.75
C ARG A 89 2.07 -4.19 -13.49
N ASN A 90 2.75 -3.27 -12.80
CA ASN A 90 3.41 -2.10 -13.39
C ASN A 90 4.95 -2.24 -13.30
N ASN A 91 5.46 -3.47 -13.33
CA ASN A 91 6.89 -3.83 -13.26
C ASN A 91 7.59 -3.44 -11.94
N ILE A 92 6.84 -3.44 -10.84
CA ILE A 92 7.32 -3.18 -9.47
C ILE A 92 7.53 -4.54 -8.77
N SER A 93 8.57 -4.68 -7.94
CA SER A 93 8.83 -5.96 -7.27
C SER A 93 7.74 -6.32 -6.26
N GLY A 94 7.59 -7.62 -5.96
CA GLY A 94 6.65 -8.10 -4.95
C GLY A 94 6.94 -7.53 -3.57
N ASP A 95 8.22 -7.43 -3.21
CA ASP A 95 8.67 -6.95 -1.91
C ASP A 95 8.52 -5.43 -1.76
N ASP A 96 8.80 -4.63 -2.81
CA ASP A 96 8.53 -3.18 -2.82
C ASP A 96 7.03 -2.91 -2.69
N ALA A 97 6.21 -3.63 -3.48
CA ALA A 97 4.76 -3.54 -3.43
C ALA A 97 4.23 -3.90 -2.03
N LEU A 98 4.70 -5.02 -1.47
CA LEU A 98 4.35 -5.45 -0.12
C LEU A 98 4.78 -4.44 0.94
N SER A 99 5.96 -3.81 0.77
CA SER A 99 6.45 -2.79 1.69
C SER A 99 5.46 -1.61 1.80
N VAL A 100 4.92 -1.12 0.69
CA VAL A 100 3.89 -0.06 0.70
C VAL A 100 2.56 -0.60 1.23
N CYS A 101 2.08 -1.71 0.69
CA CYS A 101 0.76 -2.25 1.01
C CYS A 101 0.57 -2.58 2.51
N ARG A 102 1.64 -3.00 3.20
CA ARG A 102 1.59 -3.30 4.65
C ARG A 102 1.72 -2.07 5.56
N GLN A 103 2.14 -0.92 5.03
CA GLN A 103 2.35 0.32 5.80
C GLN A 103 1.13 1.25 5.78
N VAL A 104 0.19 1.05 4.84
CA VAL A 104 -1.02 1.88 4.68
C VAL A 104 -2.25 1.27 5.34
N ARG A 105 -3.15 2.10 5.87
CA ARG A 105 -4.44 1.64 6.43
C ARG A 105 -5.47 1.23 5.36
N ARG A 106 -5.25 1.59 4.10
CA ARG A 106 -6.18 1.38 2.96
C ARG A 106 -5.42 0.82 1.73
N PRO A 107 -5.03 -0.47 1.73
CA PRO A 107 -4.12 -1.03 0.71
C PRO A 107 -4.63 -0.87 -0.73
N VAL A 108 -5.91 -1.12 -0.97
CA VAL A 108 -6.51 -1.02 -2.33
C VAL A 108 -6.39 0.41 -2.90
N GLU A 109 -6.53 1.45 -2.08
CA GLU A 109 -6.38 2.85 -2.53
C GLU A 109 -4.91 3.22 -2.80
N ALA A 110 -3.97 2.74 -1.99
CA ALA A 110 -2.55 2.95 -2.26
C ALA A 110 -2.13 2.27 -3.58
N ALA A 111 -2.67 1.08 -3.86
CA ALA A 111 -2.48 0.44 -5.15
C ALA A 111 -3.12 1.21 -6.31
N ASN A 112 -4.36 1.71 -6.15
CA ASN A 112 -4.99 2.59 -7.14
C ASN A 112 -4.09 3.80 -7.43
N CYS A 113 -3.63 4.47 -6.37
CA CYS A 113 -2.76 5.64 -6.43
C CYS A 113 -1.49 5.38 -7.25
N VAL A 114 -0.76 4.30 -6.94
CA VAL A 114 0.46 3.93 -7.67
C VAL A 114 0.13 3.59 -9.13
N THR A 115 -0.96 2.86 -9.39
CA THR A 115 -1.34 2.47 -10.77
C THR A 115 -1.81 3.64 -11.62
N ASP A 116 -2.49 4.64 -11.06
CA ASP A 116 -2.95 5.82 -11.81
C ASP A 116 -1.77 6.73 -12.16
N ILE A 117 -0.88 7.02 -11.21
CA ILE A 117 0.31 7.84 -11.47
C ILE A 117 1.21 7.13 -12.49
N ALA A 118 1.54 5.83 -12.29
CA ALA A 118 2.39 5.08 -13.21
C ALA A 118 1.83 4.95 -14.65
N ARG A 119 0.51 5.10 -14.85
CA ARG A 119 -0.14 5.02 -16.17
C ARG A 119 -0.37 6.37 -16.84
N ARG A 120 -0.56 7.44 -16.05
CA ARG A 120 -1.01 8.76 -16.55
C ARG A 120 0.03 9.86 -16.39
N ALA A 121 1.02 9.64 -15.52
CA ALA A 121 2.11 10.57 -15.20
C ALA A 121 3.43 9.78 -14.96
N PRO A 122 4.00 9.13 -15.99
CA PRO A 122 5.11 8.19 -15.84
C PRO A 122 6.51 8.84 -15.76
N SER A 123 6.63 10.17 -15.70
CA SER A 123 7.91 10.89 -15.80
C SER A 123 8.60 11.13 -14.44
N THR A 124 8.56 10.13 -13.55
CA THR A 124 9.10 10.15 -12.18
C THR A 124 9.70 8.80 -11.81
N ALA A 125 10.63 8.78 -10.86
CA ALA A 125 11.14 7.53 -10.30
C ALA A 125 10.05 6.80 -9.50
N THR A 126 9.88 5.50 -9.73
CA THR A 126 8.89 4.63 -9.06
C THR A 126 8.90 4.77 -7.53
N VAL A 127 10.08 4.96 -6.93
CA VAL A 127 10.25 5.13 -5.48
C VAL A 127 9.51 6.37 -4.96
N ASN A 128 9.49 7.47 -5.72
CA ASN A 128 8.81 8.72 -5.34
C ASN A 128 7.28 8.54 -5.37
N VAL A 129 6.77 7.78 -6.35
CA VAL A 129 5.35 7.39 -6.43
C VAL A 129 4.96 6.51 -5.25
N LEU A 130 5.79 5.51 -4.92
CA LEU A 130 5.58 4.60 -3.79
C LEU A 130 5.61 5.34 -2.45
N ASP A 131 6.52 6.29 -2.24
CA ASP A 131 6.57 7.11 -1.02
C ASP A 131 5.35 8.06 -0.90
N GLY A 132 5.02 8.79 -1.97
CA GLY A 132 3.89 9.71 -1.99
C GLY A 132 2.55 9.01 -1.71
N CYS A 133 2.28 7.89 -2.40
CA CYS A 133 1.08 7.08 -2.17
C CYS A 133 1.05 6.41 -0.78
N ARG A 134 2.21 6.15 -0.16
CA ARG A 134 2.32 5.61 1.20
C ARG A 134 2.06 6.67 2.28
N ARG A 135 2.58 7.89 2.08
CA ARG A 135 2.50 9.00 3.05
C ARG A 135 1.15 9.71 3.04
N SER A 136 0.48 9.76 1.89
CA SER A 136 -0.84 10.38 1.79
C SER A 136 -1.88 9.69 2.68
N LEU A 137 -2.62 10.47 3.47
CA LEU A 137 -3.79 10.01 4.21
C LEU A 137 -4.96 9.59 3.31
N LEU A 138 -5.01 10.08 2.06
CA LEU A 138 -6.08 9.87 1.11
C LEU A 138 -5.50 9.58 -0.29
N PRO A 139 -4.94 8.38 -0.53
CA PRO A 139 -4.15 8.08 -1.74
C PRO A 139 -4.88 8.38 -3.06
N GLU A 140 -6.20 8.15 -3.14
CA GLU A 140 -6.97 8.49 -4.35
C GLU A 140 -7.16 9.99 -4.60
N ARG A 141 -7.14 10.84 -3.57
CA ARG A 141 -7.15 12.30 -3.78
C ARG A 141 -5.78 12.78 -4.21
N PHE A 142 -4.72 12.19 -3.65
CA PHE A 142 -3.34 12.49 -4.01
C PHE A 142 -3.02 12.08 -5.45
N SER A 143 -3.40 10.88 -5.91
CA SER A 143 -3.15 10.47 -7.30
C SER A 143 -3.89 11.33 -8.33
N ARG A 144 -5.15 11.70 -8.06
CA ARG A 144 -5.90 12.65 -8.91
C ARG A 144 -5.19 14.00 -8.96
N CYS A 145 -4.81 14.57 -7.82
CA CYS A 145 -4.03 15.80 -7.75
C CYS A 145 -2.74 15.72 -8.59
N VAL A 146 -1.93 14.66 -8.43
CA VAL A 146 -0.67 14.49 -9.16
C VAL A 146 -0.90 14.40 -10.67
N VAL A 147 -1.88 13.59 -11.10
CA VAL A 147 -2.20 13.37 -12.51
C VAL A 147 -2.79 14.61 -13.16
N ASP A 148 -3.77 15.24 -12.53
CA ASP A 148 -4.46 16.42 -13.08
C ASP A 148 -3.52 17.62 -13.15
N LEU A 149 -2.67 17.84 -12.14
CA LEU A 149 -1.69 18.92 -12.12
C LEU A 149 -0.54 18.69 -13.13
N SER A 150 -0.06 17.45 -13.27
CA SER A 150 0.96 17.10 -14.26
C SER A 150 0.42 17.20 -15.69
N ARG A 151 -0.86 16.87 -15.92
CA ARG A 151 -1.54 16.97 -17.23
C ARG A 151 -1.86 18.41 -17.62
N GLU A 152 -2.52 19.17 -16.76
CA GLU A 152 -3.08 20.48 -17.10
C GLU A 152 -2.00 21.57 -17.13
N LEU A 153 -1.13 21.60 -16.12
CA LEU A 153 -0.03 22.57 -16.03
C LEU A 153 1.29 22.06 -16.65
N LYS A 154 1.29 20.86 -17.23
CA LYS A 154 2.47 20.22 -17.87
C LYS A 154 3.69 20.07 -16.95
N LEU A 155 3.48 20.01 -15.63
CA LEU A 155 4.56 19.86 -14.66
C LEU A 155 5.17 18.46 -14.71
N ALA A 156 6.46 18.37 -14.45
CA ALA A 156 7.13 17.09 -14.18
C ALA A 156 6.46 16.39 -13.00
N THR A 157 6.30 15.07 -13.05
CA THR A 157 5.48 14.36 -12.06
C THR A 157 6.06 14.46 -10.64
N ASP A 158 7.38 14.55 -10.47
CA ASP A 158 8.02 14.81 -9.18
C ASP A 158 7.60 16.16 -8.57
N GLN A 159 7.45 17.20 -9.39
CA GLN A 159 6.96 18.51 -8.96
C GLN A 159 5.48 18.46 -8.56
N SER A 160 4.66 17.71 -9.30
CA SER A 160 3.27 17.47 -8.92
C SER A 160 3.15 16.65 -7.63
N ILE A 161 4.01 15.65 -7.41
CA ILE A 161 4.09 14.88 -6.17
C ILE A 161 4.39 15.79 -4.97
N ALA A 162 5.37 16.70 -5.10
CA ALA A 162 5.69 17.68 -4.06
C ALA A 162 4.51 18.63 -3.77
N ASN A 163 3.92 19.23 -4.80
CA ASN A 163 2.79 20.15 -4.62
C ASN A 163 1.55 19.47 -3.97
N CYS A 164 1.31 18.19 -4.25
CA CYS A 164 0.14 17.46 -3.78
C CYS A 164 0.29 16.83 -2.39
N ILE A 165 1.53 16.59 -1.91
CA ILE A 165 1.75 16.05 -0.55
C ILE A 165 1.57 17.15 0.51
N ASP A 166 2.14 18.34 0.27
CA ASP A 166 1.99 19.52 1.16
C ASP A 166 0.52 19.92 1.35
N ALA A 167 -0.26 19.88 0.26
CA ALA A 167 -1.70 20.13 0.29
C ALA A 167 -2.50 19.08 1.09
N THR A 168 -1.96 17.88 1.25
CA THR A 168 -2.57 16.83 2.09
C THR A 168 -2.22 17.04 3.56
N ASP A 169 -0.94 17.27 3.87
CA ASP A 169 -0.46 17.38 5.26
C ASP A 169 -1.00 18.61 6.00
N ARG A 170 -1.24 19.75 5.31
CA ARG A 170 -1.93 20.94 5.89
C ARG A 170 -3.28 20.65 6.56
N SER A 171 -3.92 19.52 6.22
CA SER A 171 -5.15 19.09 6.88
C SER A 171 -4.96 18.77 8.38
N ARG A 172 -3.71 18.51 8.81
CA ARG A 172 -3.34 18.25 10.21
C ARG A 172 -3.16 19.54 11.01
N ASP A 173 -2.62 20.58 10.37
CA ASP A 173 -2.33 21.88 10.99
C ASP A 173 -3.59 22.69 11.33
N LEU A 174 -4.74 22.32 10.73
CA LEU A 174 -6.04 22.96 10.93
C LEU A 174 -6.90 22.33 12.03
N LEU A 175 -6.38 21.35 12.79
CA LEU A 175 -7.03 20.88 14.01
C LEU A 175 -6.85 21.92 15.13
N PRO A 176 -7.92 22.55 15.66
CA PRO A 176 -7.77 23.46 16.77
C PRO A 176 -7.34 22.70 18.03
N THR A 177 -6.15 22.98 18.55
CA THR A 177 -5.69 22.47 19.86
C THR A 177 -6.37 23.24 21.00
N VAL A 178 -7.71 23.30 20.94
CA VAL A 178 -8.60 23.93 21.91
C VAL A 178 -9.53 22.85 22.42
N LEU A 179 -9.05 22.09 23.41
CA LEU A 179 -9.95 21.27 24.22
C LEU A 179 -10.88 22.23 24.99
N PRO A 180 -12.20 22.00 25.01
CA PRO A 180 -13.11 22.83 25.79
C PRO A 180 -12.84 22.64 27.30
N GLY A 181 -12.03 23.52 27.87
CA GLY A 181 -11.61 23.49 29.28
C GLY A 181 -10.37 24.31 29.62
N SER A 182 -9.50 24.64 28.66
CA SER A 182 -8.26 25.40 28.92
C SER A 182 -8.41 26.92 28.71
N THR A 183 -9.10 27.60 29.62
CA THR A 183 -9.22 29.08 29.62
C THR A 183 -8.00 29.76 30.25
N THR A 184 -6.95 30.01 29.45
CA THR A 184 -5.81 30.86 29.86
C THR A 184 -5.49 31.85 28.75
N THR A 185 -6.27 32.93 28.67
CA THR A 185 -6.10 33.99 27.67
C THR A 185 -5.30 35.17 28.24
N PRO A 186 -4.02 35.37 27.86
CA PRO A 186 -3.40 36.69 27.96
C PRO A 186 -3.96 37.59 26.82
N PRO A 187 -4.26 38.87 27.08
CA PRO A 187 -4.73 39.77 26.02
C PRO A 187 -3.60 40.11 25.05
N ILE A 188 -3.76 39.76 23.77
CA ILE A 188 -2.83 40.18 22.72
C ILE A 188 -3.15 41.62 22.32
N THR A 189 -2.30 42.56 22.75
CA THR A 189 -2.35 43.96 22.31
C THR A 189 -1.93 44.06 20.84
N THR A 190 -2.79 44.62 19.99
CA THR A 190 -2.54 44.77 18.55
C THR A 190 -1.56 45.91 18.24
N PRO A 191 -0.44 45.66 17.54
CA PRO A 191 0.31 46.72 16.86
C PRO A 191 -0.42 47.16 15.57
N PRO A 192 -0.38 48.44 15.18
CA PRO A 192 -0.96 48.91 13.93
C PRO A 192 -0.17 48.44 12.70
N ALA A 193 -0.83 48.38 11.54
CA ALA A 193 -0.24 47.88 10.31
C ALA A 193 0.88 48.78 9.77
N GLY A 194 2.08 48.21 9.62
CA GLY A 194 3.21 48.82 8.91
C GLY A 194 3.24 48.40 7.43
N SER A 195 3.36 49.36 6.53
CA SER A 195 3.39 49.14 5.08
C SER A 195 4.65 48.37 4.64
N VAL A 196 4.48 47.25 3.93
CA VAL A 196 5.59 46.53 3.28
C VAL A 196 5.70 46.89 1.80
N THR A 197 6.77 47.58 1.44
CA THR A 197 7.10 47.98 0.06
C THR A 197 7.57 46.76 -0.75
N PRO A 198 7.20 46.61 -2.04
CA PRO A 198 7.66 45.48 -2.85
C PRO A 198 9.15 45.59 -3.20
N THR A 199 9.98 44.66 -2.70
CA THR A 199 11.38 44.53 -3.11
C THR A 199 11.50 43.85 -4.47
N THR A 200 12.39 44.35 -5.34
CA THR A 200 12.63 43.77 -6.67
C THR A 200 13.44 42.46 -6.61
N PRO A 201 13.30 41.56 -7.60
CA PRO A 201 14.02 40.30 -7.62
C PRO A 201 15.48 40.49 -8.03
N VAL A 202 16.41 39.99 -7.22
CA VAL A 202 17.85 39.94 -7.53
C VAL A 202 18.13 38.70 -8.39
N SER A 203 18.80 38.90 -9.52
CA SER A 203 19.26 37.83 -10.41
C SER A 203 20.74 37.51 -10.16
N PRO A 204 21.12 36.29 -9.71
CA PRO A 204 22.52 35.89 -9.55
C PRO A 204 23.03 35.20 -10.83
N GLY A 205 23.85 35.90 -11.60
CA GLY A 205 24.61 35.32 -12.72
C GLY A 205 26.05 34.99 -12.33
N GLN A 206 26.51 33.79 -12.71
CA GLN A 206 27.91 33.38 -12.93
C GLN A 206 28.97 33.62 -11.83
N SER A 207 29.59 32.52 -11.37
CA SER A 207 31.06 32.41 -11.35
C SER A 207 31.50 30.95 -11.21
N SER A 208 32.40 30.50 -12.10
CA SER A 208 33.04 29.18 -12.02
C SER A 208 34.52 29.35 -11.62
N PRO A 209 35.08 28.38 -10.88
CA PRO A 209 36.50 28.03 -11.02
C PRO A 209 36.72 26.69 -11.74
N LEU A 210 37.91 26.53 -12.31
CA LEU A 210 38.36 25.37 -13.09
C LEU A 210 39.03 24.30 -12.18
N PRO A 211 38.91 22.99 -12.46
CA PRO A 211 39.54 21.95 -11.63
C PRO A 211 41.01 21.67 -11.99
N PRO A 212 41.85 21.22 -11.03
CA PRO A 212 43.18 20.68 -11.29
C PRO A 212 43.19 19.14 -11.49
N ALA A 213 43.95 18.68 -12.49
CA ALA A 213 44.56 17.34 -12.55
C ALA A 213 46.05 17.44 -12.10
N THR A 214 46.83 16.41 -11.77
CA THR A 214 46.68 14.93 -11.80
C THR A 214 47.28 14.35 -10.49
N THR A 215 47.88 13.17 -10.26
CA THR A 215 48.36 11.95 -10.99
C THR A 215 48.32 10.74 -10.00
N PRO A 216 48.46 9.46 -10.41
CA PRO A 216 48.00 8.31 -9.60
C PRO A 216 49.08 7.46 -8.88
N GLY A 217 48.62 6.59 -7.96
CA GLY A 217 49.35 5.47 -7.33
C GLY A 217 48.98 5.28 -5.84
N THR A 218 49.06 4.11 -5.18
CA THR A 218 49.33 2.72 -5.64
C THR A 218 48.79 1.71 -4.60
N THR A 219 48.10 0.67 -5.06
CA THR A 219 47.89 -0.69 -4.50
C THR A 219 47.95 -0.96 -2.97
N ARG A 220 46.83 -1.44 -2.40
CA ARG A 220 46.81 -2.71 -1.61
C ARG A 220 45.38 -3.28 -1.45
N PRO A 221 45.12 -4.58 -1.76
CA PRO A 221 43.87 -5.25 -1.43
C PRO A 221 43.88 -5.78 0.01
N GLY A 222 42.72 -5.74 0.68
CA GLY A 222 42.48 -6.35 1.99
C GLY A 222 41.48 -7.51 1.90
N THR A 223 41.91 -8.71 2.25
CA THR A 223 41.07 -9.92 2.23
C THR A 223 40.10 -9.93 3.42
N VAL A 224 38.81 -10.18 3.17
CA VAL A 224 37.81 -10.46 4.21
C VAL A 224 37.28 -11.88 4.02
N THR A 225 37.56 -12.74 5.00
CA THR A 225 37.13 -14.15 5.00
C THR A 225 35.74 -14.29 5.65
N PRO A 226 34.79 -15.00 5.05
CA PRO A 226 33.51 -15.30 5.69
C PRO A 226 33.69 -16.36 6.78
N GLN A 227 33.33 -16.02 8.03
CA GLN A 227 33.11 -17.00 9.09
C GLN A 227 31.79 -17.74 8.85
N ARG A 228 31.79 -19.06 9.05
CA ARG A 228 30.57 -19.87 9.13
C ARG A 228 30.14 -20.01 10.58
N PHE A 229 28.83 -19.90 10.81
CA PHE A 229 28.08 -20.68 11.78
C PHE A 229 26.84 -21.23 11.06
#